data_AF-A0A952KRM0-F1
#
_entry.id   AF-A0A952KRM0-F1
#
_cell.length_a   1.000
_cell.length_b   1.000
_cell.length_c   1.000
_cell.angle_alpha   90.00
_cell.angle_beta   90.00
_cell.angle_gamma   90.00
#
_symmetry.space_group_name_H-M   'P 1'
#
loop_
_entity.id
_entity.type
_entity.pdbx_description
1 polymer ?
#
loop_
_entity_poly.entity_id
_entity_poly.type
_entity_poly.pdbx_seq_one_letter_code
_entity_poly.pdbx_strand_id
1 'polypeptide(L)'
;MKVERWDVFEITLNGPKEGNPFLDVWIKATFRKGGREMTIDGFYDGDGVYKVRFMPDSVGVWMEVTPAAGSNHGPVSVRDTFHFGYADGTPYFPFGTTCYAWVHQTEERERETLAALKTGPFNKMRMCIFPKWYQYNHGVPPRFPFPRQGETNDYSRFNPEYFRHIEQRIQDLRAMNIEADLILFHPYD
;
A
#
# COMPACT_ATOMS: atom_id res chain seq x y z
N MET A 1 8.57 -21.20 -2.64
CA MET A 1 7.38 -20.38 -2.36
C MET A 1 6.96 -19.78 -3.68
N LYS A 2 5.68 -19.83 -4.04
CA LYS A 2 5.21 -19.42 -5.37
C LYS A 2 4.43 -18.11 -5.29
N VAL A 3 4.67 -17.19 -6.22
CA VAL A 3 4.02 -15.88 -6.30
C VAL A 3 3.75 -15.52 -7.78
N GLU A 4 2.66 -14.83 -8.07
CA GLU A 4 2.40 -14.33 -9.41
C GLU A 4 3.30 -13.14 -9.77
N ARG A 5 3.60 -12.99 -11.06
CA ARG A 5 4.21 -11.76 -11.58
C ARG A 5 3.33 -10.56 -11.19
N TRP A 6 3.97 -9.49 -10.71
CA TRP A 6 3.34 -8.27 -10.20
C TRP A 6 2.51 -8.41 -8.93
N ASP A 7 2.55 -9.56 -8.25
CA ASP A 7 1.99 -9.70 -6.91
C ASP A 7 3.05 -9.47 -5.82
N VAL A 8 2.65 -9.45 -4.56
CA VAL A 8 3.55 -9.19 -3.43
C VAL A 8 4.13 -10.49 -2.90
N PHE A 9 5.45 -10.63 -2.97
CA PHE A 9 6.21 -11.60 -2.21
C PHE A 9 6.66 -10.99 -0.89
N GLU A 10 6.30 -11.60 0.24
CA GLU A 10 6.65 -11.12 1.58
C GLU A 10 7.57 -12.13 2.29
N ILE A 11 8.70 -11.63 2.79
CA ILE A 11 9.55 -12.34 3.75
C ILE A 11 9.25 -11.76 5.13
N THR A 12 8.92 -12.63 6.08
CA THR A 12 8.67 -12.26 7.47
C THR A 12 9.75 -12.86 8.36
N LEU A 13 10.39 -12.02 9.16
CA LEU A 13 11.48 -12.37 10.07
C LEU A 13 11.13 -11.95 11.49
N ASN A 14 11.55 -12.76 12.47
CA ASN A 14 11.54 -12.36 13.87
C ASN A 14 12.89 -11.73 14.22
N GLY A 15 12.86 -10.65 15.00
CA GLY A 15 14.06 -9.92 15.41
C GLY A 15 13.89 -9.22 16.76
N PRO A 16 14.85 -8.36 17.13
CA PRO A 16 14.83 -7.65 18.40
C PRO A 16 13.57 -6.80 18.59
N LYS A 17 13.11 -6.69 19.84
CA LYS A 17 12.02 -5.80 20.27
C LYS A 17 12.51 -4.64 21.12
N GLU A 18 13.72 -4.78 21.68
CA GLU A 18 14.33 -3.81 22.58
C GLU A 18 14.77 -2.55 21.84
N GLY A 19 14.85 -1.43 22.57
CA GLY A 19 15.22 -0.14 22.00
C GLY A 19 14.11 0.45 21.12
N ASN A 20 14.51 1.11 20.03
CA ASN A 20 13.62 1.58 18.99
C ASN A 20 13.88 0.83 17.67
N PRO A 21 13.18 -0.30 17.42
CA PRO A 21 13.31 -1.07 16.18
C PRO A 21 13.14 -0.28 14.87
N PHE A 22 12.45 0.87 14.90
CA PHE A 22 12.28 1.72 13.72
C PHE A 22 13.55 2.52 13.35
N LEU A 23 14.46 2.73 14.31
CA LEU A 23 15.69 3.51 14.14
C LEU A 23 16.94 2.63 14.26
N ASP A 24 16.90 1.63 15.13
CA ASP A 24 18.08 0.88 15.57
C ASP A 24 18.35 -0.35 14.71
N VAL A 25 17.36 -0.82 13.95
CA VAL A 25 17.45 -2.07 13.17
C VAL A 25 17.13 -1.81 11.71
N TRP A 26 17.99 -2.31 10.84
CA TRP A 26 17.79 -2.29 9.39
C TRP A 26 17.80 -3.72 8.86
N ILE A 27 16.89 -3.99 7.92
CA ILE A 27 16.84 -5.25 7.20
C ILE A 27 16.76 -4.97 5.71
N LYS A 28 17.43 -5.80 4.92
CA LYS A 28 17.37 -5.75 3.45
C LYS A 28 17.33 -7.19 2.93
N ALA A 29 16.67 -7.39 1.79
CA ALA A 29 16.82 -8.62 1.04
C ALA A 29 17.25 -8.32 -0.39
N THR A 30 18.17 -9.14 -0.90
CA THR A 30 18.67 -9.06 -2.27
C THR A 30 18.08 -10.20 -3.09
N PHE A 31 17.28 -9.84 -4.09
CA PHE A 31 16.64 -10.76 -5.03
C PHE A 31 17.47 -10.83 -6.31
N ARG A 32 17.81 -12.04 -6.75
CA ARG A 32 18.64 -12.29 -7.93
C ARG A 32 17.92 -13.16 -8.94
N LYS A 33 18.06 -12.84 -10.23
CA LYS A 33 17.64 -13.69 -11.34
C LYS A 33 18.52 -13.44 -12.55
N GLY A 34 19.23 -14.48 -12.98
CA GLY A 34 20.25 -14.34 -14.02
C GLY A 34 21.28 -13.30 -13.60
N GLY A 35 21.55 -12.31 -14.46
CA GLY A 35 22.42 -11.17 -14.15
C GLY A 35 21.76 -9.98 -13.46
N ARG A 36 20.46 -10.05 -13.13
CA ARG A 36 19.74 -8.94 -12.45
C ARG A 36 19.79 -9.13 -10.94
N GLU A 37 20.05 -8.05 -10.23
CA GLU A 37 20.02 -7.96 -8.77
C GLU A 37 19.16 -6.76 -8.35
N MET A 38 18.29 -6.97 -7.37
CA MET A 38 17.50 -5.91 -6.73
C MET A 38 17.62 -6.04 -5.22
N THR A 39 18.06 -4.97 -4.56
CA THR A 39 18.11 -4.90 -3.09
C THR A 39 16.94 -4.07 -2.62
N ILE A 40 16.10 -4.66 -1.77
CA ILE A 40 14.89 -4.04 -1.24
C ILE A 40 15.05 -3.86 0.27
N ASP A 41 14.76 -2.65 0.74
CA ASP A 41 14.71 -2.35 2.15
C ASP A 41 13.47 -3.00 2.78
N GLY A 42 13.65 -3.57 3.96
CA GLY A 42 12.54 -4.01 4.79
C GLY A 42 12.18 -2.98 5.84
N PHE A 43 11.17 -3.31 6.64
CA PHE A 43 10.62 -2.43 7.67
C PHE A 43 10.23 -3.24 8.91
N TYR A 44 10.18 -2.56 10.05
CA TYR A 44 9.63 -3.11 11.29
C TYR A 44 8.10 -2.99 11.27
N ASP A 45 7.41 -4.09 11.57
CA ASP A 45 5.95 -4.18 11.54
C ASP A 45 5.36 -4.38 12.95
N GLY A 46 6.12 -4.12 14.02
CA GLY A 46 5.65 -4.30 15.40
C GLY A 46 5.86 -5.71 15.94
N ASP A 47 5.79 -5.85 17.27
CA ASP A 47 5.90 -7.12 18.00
C ASP A 47 7.12 -7.99 17.65
N GLY A 48 8.26 -7.37 17.30
CA GLY A 48 9.49 -8.08 16.89
C GLY A 48 9.44 -8.65 15.48
N VAL A 49 8.43 -8.28 14.70
CA VAL A 49 8.26 -8.73 13.32
C VAL A 49 8.86 -7.71 12.36
N TYR A 50 9.66 -8.19 11.43
CA TYR A 50 10.27 -7.41 10.37
C TYR A 50 9.90 -8.02 9.02
N LYS A 51 9.67 -7.17 8.02
CA LYS A 51 9.18 -7.60 6.70
C LYS A 51 10.00 -7.02 5.57
N VAL A 52 10.21 -7.82 4.53
CA VAL A 52 10.66 -7.35 3.20
C VAL A 52 9.61 -7.73 2.19
N ARG A 53 9.13 -6.77 1.39
CA ARG A 53 8.14 -7.01 0.33
C ARG A 53 8.74 -6.73 -1.03
N PHE A 54 8.60 -7.67 -1.95
CA PHE A 54 9.13 -7.60 -3.30
C PHE A 54 8.05 -7.94 -4.32
N MET A 55 7.97 -7.16 -5.39
CA MET A 55 7.04 -7.39 -6.50
C MET A 55 7.82 -7.86 -7.74
N PRO A 56 7.81 -9.17 -8.09
CA PRO A 56 8.57 -9.67 -9.22
C PRO A 56 7.98 -9.17 -10.54
N ASP A 57 8.83 -8.61 -11.39
CA ASP A 57 8.45 -8.07 -12.70
C ASP A 57 8.49 -9.11 -13.84
N SER A 58 8.97 -10.32 -13.57
CA SER A 58 9.24 -11.33 -14.60
C SER A 58 9.20 -12.76 -14.06
N VAL A 59 8.54 -13.66 -14.79
CA VAL A 59 8.37 -15.10 -14.45
C VAL A 59 9.72 -15.84 -14.39
N GLY A 60 9.86 -16.80 -13.49
CA GLY A 60 11.06 -17.65 -13.34
C GLY A 60 11.57 -17.74 -11.90
N VAL A 61 12.75 -18.33 -11.72
CA VAL A 61 13.34 -18.54 -10.40
C VAL A 61 13.98 -17.25 -9.89
N TRP A 62 13.15 -16.39 -9.29
CA TRP A 62 13.58 -15.52 -8.19
C TRP A 62 13.51 -16.33 -6.90
N MET A 63 12.36 -17.00 -6.69
CA MET A 63 12.03 -18.06 -5.71
C MET A 63 10.92 -19.03 -6.22
N GLU A 64 10.71 -19.09 -7.55
CA GLU A 64 9.57 -19.66 -8.32
C GLU A 64 8.39 -18.68 -8.53
N VAL A 65 8.48 -17.82 -9.55
CA VAL A 65 7.42 -16.88 -9.96
C VAL A 65 6.59 -17.47 -11.08
N THR A 66 5.27 -17.34 -11.02
CA THR A 66 4.34 -17.81 -12.06
C THR A 66 3.73 -16.70 -12.90
N PRO A 67 3.18 -17.04 -14.08
CA PRO A 67 2.39 -16.09 -14.86
C PRO A 67 1.31 -15.42 -14.01
N ALA A 68 1.01 -14.15 -14.30
CA ALA A 68 -0.13 -13.46 -13.72
C ALA A 68 -1.44 -14.16 -14.13
N ALA A 69 -2.43 -14.19 -13.23
CA ALA A 69 -3.73 -14.79 -13.49
C ALA A 69 -4.89 -13.80 -13.30
N GLY A 70 -6.06 -14.13 -13.87
CA GLY A 70 -7.28 -13.34 -13.70
C GLY A 70 -7.12 -11.89 -14.16
N SER A 71 -7.42 -10.93 -13.27
CA SER A 71 -7.35 -9.49 -13.51
C SER A 71 -6.01 -8.84 -13.13
N ASN A 72 -4.96 -9.64 -12.95
CA ASN A 72 -3.63 -9.13 -12.64
C ASN A 72 -2.92 -8.62 -13.91
N HIS A 73 -3.11 -7.34 -14.21
CA HIS A 73 -2.51 -6.66 -15.37
C HIS A 73 -1.14 -6.03 -15.07
N GLY A 74 -0.72 -6.06 -13.80
CA GLY A 74 0.49 -5.38 -13.31
C GLY A 74 0.30 -3.87 -13.11
N PRO A 75 1.38 -3.12 -12.84
CA PRO A 75 1.28 -1.67 -12.58
C PRO A 75 0.93 -0.86 -13.83
N VAL A 76 0.25 0.27 -13.63
CA VAL A 76 0.00 1.28 -14.66
C VAL A 76 1.25 2.14 -14.89
N SER A 77 1.56 2.45 -16.15
CA SER A 77 2.66 3.34 -16.54
C SER A 77 2.29 4.21 -17.74
N VAL A 78 3.07 5.28 -17.99
CA VAL A 78 2.95 6.09 -19.20
C VAL A 78 3.25 5.23 -20.44
N ARG A 79 2.44 5.36 -21.47
CA ARG A 79 2.53 4.64 -22.73
C ARG A 79 2.38 5.59 -23.91
N ASP A 80 3.16 5.37 -24.97
CA ASP A 80 3.05 6.11 -26.24
C ASP A 80 3.02 7.64 -26.04
N THR A 81 3.86 8.13 -25.11
CA THR A 81 4.02 9.55 -24.70
C THR A 81 2.86 10.14 -23.88
N PHE A 82 1.60 9.93 -24.28
CA PHE A 82 0.43 10.64 -23.72
C PHE A 82 -0.68 9.75 -23.16
N HIS A 83 -0.49 8.42 -23.18
CA HIS A 83 -1.47 7.45 -22.72
C HIS A 83 -0.97 6.70 -21.49
N PHE A 84 -1.84 5.86 -20.94
CA PHE A 84 -1.48 4.94 -19.89
C PHE A 84 -1.80 3.51 -20.31
N GLY A 85 -1.01 2.57 -19.82
CA GLY A 85 -1.23 1.15 -20.00
C GLY A 85 -0.73 0.38 -18.80
N TYR A 86 -1.39 -0.73 -18.52
CA TYR A 86 -0.90 -1.74 -17.61
C TYR A 86 0.37 -2.43 -18.17
N ALA A 87 1.15 -3.04 -17.28
CA ALA A 87 2.41 -3.68 -17.63
C ALA A 87 2.25 -4.88 -18.58
N ASP A 88 1.08 -5.51 -18.64
CA ASP A 88 0.76 -6.56 -19.63
C ASP A 88 0.40 -6.02 -21.02
N GLY A 89 0.31 -4.70 -21.17
CA GLY A 89 -0.06 -4.02 -22.40
C GLY A 89 -1.55 -3.69 -22.53
N THR A 90 -2.39 -4.01 -21.55
CA THR A 90 -3.80 -3.60 -21.51
C THR A 90 -3.91 -2.07 -21.41
N PRO A 91 -4.70 -1.39 -22.26
CA PRO A 91 -4.90 0.05 -22.15
C PRO A 91 -5.52 0.45 -20.81
N TYR A 92 -5.07 1.56 -20.22
CA TYR A 92 -5.65 2.12 -19.01
C TYR A 92 -6.14 3.55 -19.27
N PHE A 93 -7.43 3.77 -19.04
CA PHE A 93 -8.06 5.09 -19.14
C PHE A 93 -8.53 5.50 -17.75
N PRO A 94 -7.83 6.43 -17.07
CA PRO A 94 -8.18 6.80 -15.71
C PRO A 94 -9.55 7.51 -15.68
N PHE A 95 -10.53 6.84 -15.09
CA PHE A 95 -11.83 7.40 -14.76
C PHE A 95 -11.95 7.45 -13.24
N GLY A 96 -11.48 8.56 -12.66
CA GLY A 96 -11.23 8.67 -11.23
C GLY A 96 -12.36 9.33 -10.45
N THR A 97 -12.42 8.98 -9.16
CA THR A 97 -13.19 9.72 -8.14
C THR A 97 -12.28 10.27 -7.05
N THR A 98 -12.86 10.93 -6.05
CA THR A 98 -12.15 11.51 -4.90
C THR A 98 -12.85 11.13 -3.60
N CYS A 99 -12.12 10.47 -2.71
CA CYS A 99 -12.57 10.23 -1.34
C CYS A 99 -11.37 10.38 -0.40
N TYR A 100 -11.02 11.62 -0.06
CA TYR A 100 -9.72 11.92 0.57
C TYR A 100 -9.47 11.17 1.87
N ALA A 101 -10.44 11.15 2.79
CA ALA A 101 -10.23 10.66 4.15
C ALA A 101 -11.03 9.40 4.47
N TRP A 102 -11.35 8.61 3.44
CA TRP A 102 -12.25 7.46 3.57
C TRP A 102 -11.69 6.39 4.51
N VAL A 103 -10.37 6.11 4.44
CA VAL A 103 -9.65 5.17 5.31
C VAL A 103 -9.44 5.67 6.76
N HIS A 104 -9.94 6.87 7.07
CA HIS A 104 -9.87 7.48 8.39
C HIS A 104 -11.26 7.59 9.03
N GLN A 105 -12.28 7.00 8.42
CA GLN A 105 -13.65 6.94 8.94
C GLN A 105 -13.83 5.67 9.79
N THR A 106 -15.04 5.48 10.34
CA THR A 106 -15.40 4.21 10.98
C THR A 106 -15.40 3.06 9.97
N GLU A 107 -15.19 1.82 10.44
CA GLU A 107 -15.24 0.65 9.55
C GLU A 107 -16.55 0.54 8.77
N GLU A 108 -17.67 0.94 9.37
CA GLU A 108 -18.98 0.95 8.70
C GLU A 108 -18.97 1.87 7.48
N ARG A 109 -18.44 3.10 7.62
CA ARG A 109 -18.34 4.07 6.53
C ARG A 109 -17.35 3.66 5.46
N GLU A 110 -16.26 3.00 5.85
CA GLU A 110 -15.32 2.40 4.90
C GLU A 110 -16.01 1.31 4.06
N ARG A 111 -16.80 0.43 4.69
CA ARG A 111 -17.55 -0.62 4.00
C ARG A 111 -18.60 -0.04 3.06
N GLU A 112 -19.31 1.02 3.46
CA GLU A 112 -20.21 1.76 2.57
C GLU A 112 -19.47 2.33 1.35
N THR A 113 -18.27 2.89 1.57
CA THR A 113 -17.43 3.41 0.48
C THR A 113 -17.02 2.30 -0.48
N LEU A 114 -16.57 1.15 0.03
CA LEU A 114 -16.23 -0.02 -0.79
C LEU A 114 -17.43 -0.53 -1.58
N ALA A 115 -18.62 -0.60 -0.96
CA ALA A 115 -19.85 -1.01 -1.63
C ALA A 115 -20.24 -0.06 -2.78
N ALA A 116 -20.10 1.25 -2.57
CA ALA A 116 -20.36 2.26 -3.60
C ALA A 116 -19.33 2.21 -4.74
N LEU A 117 -18.05 1.99 -4.42
CA LEU A 117 -16.99 1.87 -5.43
C LEU A 117 -17.19 0.63 -6.30
N LYS A 118 -17.63 -0.50 -5.71
CA LYS A 118 -17.84 -1.76 -6.44
C LYS A 118 -18.89 -1.67 -7.55
N THR A 119 -19.91 -0.82 -7.38
CA THR A 119 -20.97 -0.59 -8.37
C THR A 119 -20.74 0.68 -9.20
N GLY A 120 -19.78 1.50 -8.79
CA GLY A 120 -19.41 2.73 -9.47
C GLY A 120 -18.57 2.48 -10.73
N PRO A 121 -18.48 3.48 -11.62
CA PRO A 121 -17.71 3.37 -12.86
C PRO A 121 -16.20 3.62 -12.69
N PHE A 122 -15.73 3.84 -11.46
CA PHE A 122 -14.40 4.37 -11.22
C PHE A 122 -13.32 3.29 -11.18
N ASN A 123 -12.17 3.56 -11.78
CA ASN A 123 -10.98 2.69 -11.74
C ASN A 123 -9.76 3.41 -11.13
N LYS A 124 -9.99 4.55 -10.47
CA LYS A 124 -8.99 5.31 -9.71
C LYS A 124 -9.66 6.06 -8.58
N MET A 125 -9.01 6.17 -7.43
CA MET A 125 -9.48 7.03 -6.34
C MET A 125 -8.34 7.80 -5.70
N ARG A 126 -8.50 9.12 -5.59
CA ARG A 126 -7.62 9.96 -4.78
C ARG A 126 -7.95 9.81 -3.31
N MET A 127 -6.93 9.49 -2.51
CA MET A 127 -7.03 9.29 -1.06
C MET A 127 -5.78 9.79 -0.34
N CYS A 128 -5.93 10.28 0.89
CA CYS A 128 -4.85 10.79 1.72
C CYS A 128 -4.30 9.69 2.61
N ILE A 129 -2.97 9.58 2.69
CA ILE A 129 -2.36 8.71 3.67
C ILE A 129 -2.65 9.22 5.08
N PHE A 130 -2.54 10.52 5.34
CA PHE A 130 -2.81 11.13 6.65
C PHE A 130 -4.28 11.52 6.86
N PRO A 131 -4.76 11.57 8.12
CA PRO A 131 -6.11 12.04 8.44
C PRO A 131 -6.33 13.47 7.95
N LYS A 132 -7.58 13.80 7.60
CA LYS A 132 -7.96 15.12 7.10
C LYS A 132 -8.79 15.85 8.13
N TRP A 133 -8.34 17.02 8.59
CA TRP A 133 -9.19 17.97 9.30
C TRP A 133 -9.68 19.06 8.35
N TYR A 134 -10.99 19.18 8.14
CA TYR A 134 -11.55 20.21 7.25
C TYR A 134 -13.02 20.48 7.54
N GLN A 135 -13.58 21.52 6.92
CA GLN A 135 -15.02 21.79 6.97
C GLN A 135 -15.80 20.51 6.59
N TYR A 136 -16.73 20.12 7.46
CA TYR A 136 -17.53 18.89 7.36
C TYR A 136 -16.77 17.56 7.58
N ASN A 137 -15.52 17.61 8.05
CA ASN A 137 -14.75 16.45 8.46
C ASN A 137 -13.94 16.75 9.73
N HIS A 138 -14.60 16.62 10.88
CA HIS A 138 -14.05 16.85 12.22
C HIS A 138 -14.03 15.57 13.08
N GLY A 139 -14.26 14.41 12.44
CA GLY A 139 -14.24 13.12 13.12
C GLY A 139 -12.82 12.78 13.57
N VAL A 140 -12.68 12.35 14.82
CA VAL A 140 -11.41 11.80 15.30
C VAL A 140 -11.17 10.47 14.60
N PRO A 141 -10.04 10.28 13.91
CA PRO A 141 -9.77 9.03 13.21
C PRO A 141 -9.60 7.88 14.21
N PRO A 142 -10.02 6.65 13.89
CA PRO A 142 -9.84 5.49 14.77
C PRO A 142 -8.38 5.15 15.05
N ARG A 143 -7.46 5.56 14.17
CA ARG A 143 -6.02 5.25 14.22
C ARG A 143 -5.20 6.47 13.80
N PHE A 144 -4.00 6.57 14.36
CA PHE A 144 -3.00 7.59 14.00
C PHE A 144 -1.69 6.94 13.55
N PRO A 145 -0.91 7.59 12.67
CA PRO A 145 0.35 7.06 12.13
C PRO A 145 1.46 6.93 13.17
N PHE A 146 1.38 7.69 14.26
CA PHE A 146 2.36 7.72 15.35
C PHE A 146 1.63 7.40 16.68
N PRO A 147 2.27 6.71 17.64
CA PRO A 147 1.78 6.64 19.01
C PRO A 147 1.59 8.04 19.60
N ARG A 148 0.58 8.19 20.46
CA ARG A 148 0.19 9.49 21.04
C ARG A 148 0.08 9.45 22.55
N GLN A 149 0.47 10.55 23.19
CA GLN A 149 0.10 10.87 24.58
C GLN A 149 -0.71 12.17 24.57
N GLY A 150 -2.04 12.05 24.71
CA GLY A 150 -2.95 13.15 24.45
C GLY A 150 -2.79 13.67 23.01
N GLU A 151 -2.48 14.95 22.86
CA GLU A 151 -2.31 15.58 21.55
C GLU A 151 -0.88 15.43 20.98
N THR A 152 0.09 14.95 21.77
CA THR A 152 1.49 14.86 21.35
C THR A 152 1.79 13.53 20.67
N ASN A 153 2.42 13.58 19.49
CA ASN A 153 2.90 12.41 18.74
C ASN A 153 4.34 12.04 19.14
N ASP A 154 4.64 10.75 19.24
CA ASP A 154 6.01 10.24 19.22
C ASP A 154 6.45 9.99 17.77
N TYR A 155 7.10 10.97 17.16
CA TYR A 155 7.58 10.87 15.78
C TYR A 155 8.76 9.91 15.59
N SER A 156 9.32 9.36 16.67
CA SER A 156 10.39 8.37 16.56
C SER A 156 9.87 6.96 16.28
N ARG A 157 8.55 6.73 16.38
CA ARG A 157 7.93 5.42 16.22
C ARG A 157 6.69 5.49 15.35
N PHE A 158 6.56 4.59 14.38
CA PHE A 158 5.30 4.42 13.68
C PHE A 158 4.33 3.54 14.48
N ASN A 159 3.04 3.68 14.22
CA ASN A 159 2.02 2.72 14.61
C ASN A 159 1.77 1.72 13.47
N PRO A 160 2.28 0.48 13.53
CA PRO A 160 2.11 -0.48 12.43
C PRO A 160 0.66 -0.83 12.12
N GLU A 161 -0.25 -0.80 13.12
CA GLU A 161 -1.67 -1.09 12.89
C GLU A 161 -2.31 -0.09 11.92
N TYR A 162 -1.91 1.17 11.99
CA TYR A 162 -2.36 2.22 11.07
C TYR A 162 -2.00 1.88 9.62
N PHE A 163 -0.75 1.52 9.37
CA PHE A 163 -0.27 1.19 8.02
C PHE A 163 -0.86 -0.13 7.51
N ARG A 164 -0.99 -1.15 8.36
CA ARG A 164 -1.69 -2.40 8.03
C ARG A 164 -3.13 -2.17 7.60
N HIS A 165 -3.84 -1.27 8.28
CA HIS A 165 -5.20 -0.89 7.91
C HIS A 165 -5.26 -0.21 6.53
N ILE A 166 -4.36 0.74 6.27
CA ILE A 166 -4.26 1.39 4.95
C ILE A 166 -3.91 0.38 3.86
N GLU A 167 -2.97 -0.52 4.11
CA GLU A 167 -2.59 -1.61 3.21
C GLU A 167 -3.77 -2.50 2.85
N GLN A 168 -4.57 -2.90 3.85
CA GLN A 168 -5.79 -3.68 3.63
C GLN A 168 -6.76 -2.93 2.70
N ARG A 169 -6.95 -1.62 2.91
CA ARG A 169 -7.84 -0.81 2.07
C ARG A 169 -7.31 -0.62 0.65
N ILE A 170 -5.99 -0.54 0.46
CA ILE A 170 -5.37 -0.56 -0.87
C ILE A 170 -5.58 -1.93 -1.54
N GLN A 171 -5.48 -3.04 -0.80
CA GLN A 171 -5.80 -4.37 -1.33
C GLN A 171 -7.26 -4.52 -1.72
N ASP A 172 -8.19 -3.95 -0.95
CA ASP A 172 -9.61 -3.94 -1.29
C ASP A 172 -9.86 -3.18 -2.62
N LEU A 173 -9.18 -2.04 -2.83
CA LEU A 173 -9.23 -1.31 -4.10
C LEU A 173 -8.63 -2.11 -5.25
N ARG A 174 -7.47 -2.74 -5.03
CA ARG A 174 -6.84 -3.65 -6.01
C ARG A 174 -7.77 -4.77 -6.43
N ALA A 175 -8.49 -5.40 -5.49
CA ALA A 175 -9.45 -6.47 -5.79
C ALA A 175 -10.63 -6.01 -6.65
N MET A 176 -10.89 -4.70 -6.73
CA MET A 176 -11.89 -4.07 -7.60
C MET A 176 -11.29 -3.44 -8.86
N ASN A 177 -9.99 -3.63 -9.13
CA ASN A 177 -9.22 -2.95 -10.20
C ASN A 177 -9.30 -1.43 -10.12
N ILE A 178 -9.25 -0.87 -8.91
CA ILE A 178 -9.21 0.57 -8.66
C ILE A 178 -7.79 0.96 -8.24
N GLU A 179 -7.18 1.86 -9.00
CA GLU A 179 -5.87 2.42 -8.65
C GLU A 179 -5.99 3.35 -7.43
N ALA A 180 -5.18 3.10 -6.40
CA ALA A 180 -5.05 3.96 -5.23
C ALA A 180 -4.10 5.12 -5.53
N ASP A 181 -4.65 6.31 -5.78
CA ASP A 181 -3.88 7.53 -6.01
C ASP A 181 -3.59 8.19 -4.65
N LEU A 182 -2.49 7.76 -4.04
CA LEU A 182 -2.13 8.02 -2.64
C LEU A 182 -1.44 9.38 -2.48
N ILE A 183 -2.11 10.31 -1.82
CA ILE A 183 -1.59 11.62 -1.45
C ILE A 183 -0.76 11.48 -0.18
N LEU A 184 0.55 11.67 -0.30
CA LEU A 184 1.50 11.51 0.80
C LEU A 184 1.46 12.68 1.81
N PHE A 185 1.20 13.90 1.33
CA PHE A 185 1.16 15.10 2.16
C PHE A 185 0.05 16.05 1.69
N HIS A 186 -0.57 16.76 2.63
CA HIS A 186 -1.63 17.74 2.35
C HIS A 186 -1.74 18.79 3.47
N PRO A 187 -2.37 19.95 3.20
CA PRO A 187 -2.48 21.03 4.19
C PRO A 187 -3.69 20.91 5.14
N TYR A 188 -4.43 19.80 5.09
CA TYR A 188 -5.68 19.62 5.86
C TYR A 188 -5.44 18.85 7.19
N ASP A 189 -4.74 19.45 8.14
CA ASP A 189 -4.37 18.83 9.42
C ASP A 189 -4.79 19.72 10.59
#